data_AF-M7Z146-F1
#
_entry.id   AF-M7Z146-F1
#
_cell.length_a   1.000
_cell.length_b   1.000
_cell.length_c   1.000
_cell.angle_alpha   90.00
_cell.angle_beta   90.00
_cell.angle_gamma   90.00
#
_symmetry.space_group_name_H-M   'P 1'
#
loop_
_entity.id
_entity.type
_entity.pdbx_description
1 polymer ?
#
loop_
_entity_poly.entity_id
_entity_poly.type
_entity_poly.pdbx_seq_one_letter_code
_entity_poly.pdbx_strand_id
1 'polypeptide(L)'
;MPSSPVLELAGNAAKDNKKTRIVPRHLLLAIRNDQELGKLLAGVTIAHGGVLPNINPVLLPKKTAEKEPKSPKKAAKSPKKA
;
A
#
# COMPACT_ATOMS: atom_id res chain seq x y z
N MET A 1 -9.13 -2.34 21.55
CA MET A 1 -8.10 -2.50 20.51
C MET A 1 -6.83 -1.86 21.05
N PRO A 2 -5.69 -2.55 21.15
CA PRO A 2 -4.47 -1.92 21.65
C PRO A 2 -4.08 -0.78 20.70
N SER A 3 -3.80 0.40 21.24
CA SER A 3 -3.35 1.58 20.51
C SER A 3 -1.96 1.30 19.93
N SER A 4 -1.91 0.84 18.69
CA SER A 4 -0.64 0.64 17.99
C SER A 4 -0.09 2.01 17.57
N PRO A 5 1.14 2.39 17.97
CA PRO A 5 1.73 3.65 17.56
C PRO A 5 1.84 3.73 16.04
N VAL A 6 1.71 4.94 15.47
CA VAL A 6 1.80 5.22 14.02
C VAL A 6 3.04 4.57 13.39
N LEU A 7 4.15 4.51 14.13
CA LEU A 7 5.40 3.91 13.68
C LEU A 7 5.30 2.39 13.50
N GLU A 8 4.56 1.69 14.36
CA GLU A 8 4.33 0.25 14.25
C GLU A 8 3.45 -0.05 13.03
N LEU A 9 2.36 0.70 12.85
CA LEU A 9 1.49 0.58 11.66
C LEU A 9 2.25 0.88 10.36
N ALA A 10 3.08 1.92 10.35
CA ALA A 10 3.91 2.27 9.19
C ALA A 10 5.03 1.24 8.95
N GLY A 11 5.57 0.64 10.02
CA GLY A 11 6.53 -0.46 9.96
C GLY A 11 5.91 -1.73 9.37
N ASN A 12 4.68 -2.06 9.75
CA ASN A 12 3.91 -3.17 9.18
C ASN A 12 3.64 -2.91 7.69
N ALA A 13 3.16 -1.72 7.34
CA ALA A 13 2.98 -1.32 5.94
C ALA A 13 4.29 -1.36 5.13
N ALA A 14 5.44 -1.08 5.73
CA ALA A 14 6.74 -1.21 5.07
C ALA A 14 7.10 -2.68 4.80
N LYS A 15 6.90 -3.56 5.78
CA LYS A 15 7.10 -5.01 5.68
C LYS A 15 6.21 -5.62 4.60
N ASP A 16 4.93 -5.23 4.54
CA ASP A 16 3.98 -5.69 3.51
C ASP A 16 4.44 -5.32 2.10
N ASN A 17 5.03 -4.12 1.97
CA ASN A 17 5.64 -3.65 0.72
C ASN A 17 7.06 -4.20 0.48
N LYS A 18 7.53 -5.16 1.28
CA LYS A 18 8.85 -5.79 1.20
C LYS A 18 10.01 -4.80 1.27
N LYS A 19 9.84 -3.73 2.05
CA LYS A 19 10.84 -2.68 2.26
C LYS A 19 11.25 -2.64 3.72
N THR A 20 12.53 -2.44 3.96
CA THR A 20 13.10 -2.31 5.32
C THR A 20 13.03 -0.88 5.86
N ARG A 21 12.92 0.11 4.97
CA ARG A 21 12.83 1.53 5.33
C ARG A 21 11.41 2.05 5.17
N ILE A 22 10.94 2.83 6.14
CA ILE A 22 9.68 3.55 6.08
C ILE A 22 9.83 4.72 5.09
N VAL A 23 8.90 4.81 4.13
CA VAL A 23 8.80 5.92 3.17
C VAL A 23 7.45 6.64 3.36
N PRO A 24 7.26 7.86 2.82
CA PRO A 24 6.01 8.60 3.01
C PRO A 24 4.74 7.84 2.59
N ARG A 25 4.86 6.94 1.60
CA ARG A 25 3.78 6.01 1.21
C ARG A 25 3.31 5.12 2.35
N HIS A 26 4.21 4.59 3.18
CA HIS A 26 3.86 3.68 4.27
C HIS A 26 3.14 4.44 5.41
N LEU A 27 3.54 5.69 5.66
CA LEU A 27 2.84 6.58 6.59
C LEU A 27 1.40 6.84 6.12
N LEU A 28 1.21 7.12 4.83
CA LEU A 28 -0.12 7.33 4.28
C LEU A 28 -0.98 6.07 4.37
N LEU A 29 -0.43 4.89 4.08
CA LEU A 29 -1.15 3.62 4.23
C LEU A 29 -1.54 3.35 5.69
N ALA A 30 -0.64 3.57 6.64
CA ALA A 30 -0.93 3.42 8.07
C ALA A 30 -2.06 4.36 8.53
N ILE A 31 -1.96 5.65 8.19
CA ILE A 31 -2.91 6.69 8.63
C ILE A 31 -4.28 6.50 7.97
N ARG A 32 -4.34 6.10 6.69
CA ARG A 32 -5.62 5.99 5.95
C ARG A 32 -6.32 4.66 6.17
N ASN A 33 -5.60 3.62 6.60
CA ASN A 33 -6.21 2.34 7.00
C ASN A 33 -6.70 2.33 8.46
N ASP A 34 -6.18 3.23 9.29
CA ASP A 34 -6.64 3.38 10.67
C ASP A 34 -7.75 4.43 10.80
N GLN A 35 -8.86 4.05 11.43
CA GLN A 35 -10.04 4.90 11.51
C GLN A 35 -9.86 6.11 12.42
N GLU A 36 -9.07 5.99 13.49
CA GLU A 36 -8.85 7.05 14.48
C GLU A 36 -7.83 8.06 13.94
N LEU A 37 -6.70 7.58 13.41
CA LEU A 37 -5.67 8.41 12.79
C LEU A 37 -6.18 9.11 11.53
N GLY A 38 -7.00 8.42 10.73
CA GLY A 38 -7.60 9.00 9.53
C GLY A 38 -8.54 10.16 9.82
N LYS A 39 -9.29 10.10 10.93
CA LYS A 39 -10.13 11.20 11.42
C LYS A 39 -9.28 12.32 12.03
N LEU A 40 -8.30 11.97 12.87
CA LEU A 40 -7.43 12.93 13.54
C LEU A 40 -6.63 13.78 12.53
N LEU A 41 -6.16 13.15 11.45
CA LEU A 41 -5.37 13.79 10.39
C LEU A 41 -6.21 14.10 9.14
N ALA A 42 -7.52 14.27 9.31
CA ALA A 42 -8.40 14.72 8.24
C ALA A 42 -7.96 16.13 7.78
N GLY A 43 -7.72 16.30 6.48
CA GLY A 43 -7.24 17.56 5.89
C GLY A 43 -5.71 17.74 5.87
N VAL A 44 -4.94 16.87 6.52
CA VAL A 44 -3.47 16.91 6.42
C VAL A 44 -3.00 16.24 5.13
N THR A 45 -2.13 16.94 4.39
CA THR A 45 -1.52 16.43 3.16
C THR A 45 -0.15 15.84 3.47
N ILE A 46 0.04 14.55 3.14
CA ILE A 46 1.33 13.87 3.28
C ILE A 46 2.05 13.93 1.93
N ALA A 47 3.13 14.73 1.85
CA ALA A 47 3.96 14.82 0.65
C ALA A 47 4.52 13.44 0.25
N HIS A 48 4.52 13.13 -1.05
CA HIS A 48 4.94 11.83 -1.61
C HIS A 48 4.19 10.59 -1.05
N GLY A 49 3.03 10.77 -0.41
CA GLY A 49 2.24 9.67 0.14
C GLY A 49 1.34 8.92 -0.86
N GLY A 50 0.97 9.55 -1.97
CA GLY A 50 -0.01 9.00 -2.94
C GLY A 50 -1.42 8.87 -2.34
N VAL A 51 -2.22 7.91 -2.83
CA VAL A 51 -3.61 7.66 -2.34
C VAL A 51 -3.87 6.17 -2.15
N LEU A 52 -4.84 5.79 -1.30
CA LEU A 52 -5.20 4.37 -1.16
C LEU A 52 -5.76 3.85 -2.51
N PRO A 53 -5.32 2.70 -3.03
CA PRO A 53 -5.87 2.14 -4.25
C PRO A 53 -7.36 1.83 -4.07
N ASN A 54 -8.21 2.55 -4.79
CA ASN A 54 -9.65 2.32 -4.79
C ASN A 54 -10.18 2.61 -6.20
N ILE A 55 -10.90 1.65 -6.77
CA ILE A 55 -11.52 1.78 -8.09
C ILE A 55 -13.03 1.72 -7.88
N ASN A 56 -13.75 2.77 -8.30
CA ASN A 56 -15.20 2.78 -8.23
C ASN A 56 -15.79 1.61 -9.06
N PRO A 57 -16.77 0.87 -8.54
CA PRO A 57 -17.30 -0.32 -9.21
C PRO A 57 -17.91 -0.04 -10.59
N VAL A 58 -18.36 1.20 -10.83
CA VAL A 58 -18.87 1.67 -12.13
C VAL A 58 -17.77 1.71 -13.21
N LEU A 59 -16.53 1.93 -12.79
CA LEU A 59 -15.36 1.98 -13.69
C LEU A 59 -14.78 0.59 -13.96
N LEU A 60 -15.23 -0.44 -13.23
CA LEU A 60 -14.84 -1.80 -13.53
C LEU A 60 -15.52 -2.23 -14.84
N PRO A 61 -14.81 -2.97 -15.70
CA PRO A 61 -15.42 -3.53 -16.90
C PRO A 61 -16.64 -4.35 -16.49
N LYS A 62 -17.78 -4.09 -17.12
CA LYS A 62 -19.01 -4.86 -16.92
C LYS A 62 -18.69 -6.33 -17.18
N LYS A 63 -18.84 -7.19 -16.15
CA LYS A 63 -18.53 -8.63 -16.19
C LYS A 63 -18.90 -9.25 -17.53
N THR A 64 -17.91 -9.41 -18.38
CA THR A 64 -17.89 -10.30 -19.52
C THR A 64 -16.54 -11.00 -19.45
N ALA A 65 -16.60 -12.28 -19.04
CA ALA A 65 -15.54 -13.29 -19.07
C ALA A 65 -14.24 -13.04 -18.26
N GLU A 66 -13.92 -14.06 -17.48
CA GLU A 66 -12.63 -14.30 -16.81
C GLU A 66 -11.44 -14.18 -17.78
N LYS A 67 -10.33 -13.55 -17.32
CA LYS A 67 -8.94 -13.99 -17.58
C LYS A 67 -7.89 -13.12 -16.85
N GLU A 68 -7.20 -13.80 -15.93
CA GLU A 68 -5.81 -13.66 -15.44
C GLU A 68 -5.29 -12.40 -14.71
N PRO A 69 -4.60 -12.58 -13.55
CA PRO A 69 -3.79 -11.55 -12.92
C PRO A 69 -2.37 -11.54 -13.51
N LYS A 70 -1.95 -10.44 -14.14
CA LYS A 70 -0.54 -10.19 -14.46
C LYS A 70 0.02 -9.03 -13.64
N SER A 71 0.46 -9.33 -12.42
CA SER A 71 1.45 -8.52 -11.70
C SER A 71 2.84 -9.07 -12.03
N PRO A 72 3.76 -8.30 -12.64
CA PRO A 72 5.11 -8.80 -12.90
C PRO A 72 5.93 -8.89 -11.60
N LYS A 73 6.17 -10.12 -11.13
CA LYS A 73 7.25 -10.43 -10.17
C LYS A 73 8.60 -10.21 -10.88
N LYS A 74 9.33 -9.15 -10.50
CA LYS A 74 10.74 -8.99 -10.86
C LYS A 74 11.57 -10.00 -10.05
N ALA A 75 11.74 -11.20 -10.59
CA ALA A 75 12.64 -12.22 -10.06
C ALA A 75 14.10 -11.89 -10.40
N ALA A 76 14.98 -12.33 -9.50
CA ALA A 76 16.42 -12.16 -9.51
C ALA A 76 17.10 -12.54 -10.84
N LYS A 77 18.07 -11.72 -11.28
CA LYS A 77 19.06 -12.11 -12.28
C LYS A 77 20.35 -12.48 -11.56
N SER A 78 20.55 -13.78 -11.34
CA SER A 78 21.87 -14.38 -11.15
C SER A 78 22.24 -15.05 -12.48
N PRO A 79 23.26 -14.58 -13.23
CA PRO A 79 23.77 -15.32 -14.36
C PRO A 79 24.86 -16.29 -13.90
N LYS A 80 24.58 -17.59 -13.98
CA LYS A 80 25.58 -18.66 -13.99
C LYS A 80 25.79 -19.03 -15.45
N LYS A 81 27.02 -18.90 -15.98
CA LYS A 81 27.72 -19.82 -16.91
C LYS A 81 28.88 -19.11 -17.64
N ALA A 82 30.11 -19.45 -17.25
CA ALA A 82 31.17 -19.97 -18.12
C ALA A 82 31.99 -20.93 -17.25
#